data_AF-K4K1B1-F1
#
_entry.id   AF-K4K1B1-F1
#
_cell.length_a   1.000
_cell.length_b   1.000
_cell.length_c   1.000
_cell.angle_alpha   90.00
_cell.angle_beta   90.00
_cell.angle_gamma   90.00
#
_symmetry.space_group_name_H-M   'P 1'
#
loop_
_entity.id
_entity.type
_entity.pdbx_description
1 polymer ?
#
loop_
_entity_poly.entity_id
_entity_poly.type
_entity_poly.pdbx_seq_one_letter_code
_entity_poly.pdbx_strand_id
1 'polypeptide(L)' 'GDDCVAVKSGKYYMALEHHKETDNILIRNCKFERGHGSVTVGSEAAGGVRNVRVSQCIFDGTDRGLRIKT' A
#
# COMPACT_ATOMS: atom_id res chain seq x y z
N GLY A 1 11.73 -7.85 -8.02
CA GLY A 1 10.28 -7.57 -7.97
C GLY A 1 10.08 -6.11 -7.67
N ASP A 2 8.86 -5.68 -7.36
CA ASP A 2 8.56 -4.32 -6.90
C ASP A 2 8.02 -4.37 -5.46
N ASP A 3 7.00 -3.59 -5.11
CA ASP A 3 6.30 -3.65 -3.81
C ASP A 3 5.55 -4.99 -3.64
N CYS A 4 5.60 -5.61 -2.45
CA CYS A 4 4.89 -6.87 -2.16
C CYS A 4 3.37 -6.63 -2.04
N VAL A 5 2.96 -5.57 -1.35
CA VAL A 5 1.56 -5.10 -1.29
C VAL A 5 1.55 -3.60 -1.60
N ALA A 6 0.83 -3.21 -2.66
CA ALA A 6 0.65 -1.81 -3.03
C ALA A 6 -0.81 -1.37 -2.84
N VAL A 7 -1.06 -0.47 -1.89
CA VAL A 7 -2.36 0.13 -1.59
C VAL A 7 -2.49 1.43 -2.38
N LYS A 8 -3.51 1.53 -3.23
CA LYS A 8 -3.70 2.64 -4.18
C LYS A 8 -5.16 3.08 -4.20
N SER A 9 -5.42 4.35 -4.50
CA SER A 9 -6.75 4.93 -4.68
C SER A 9 -6.86 5.79 -5.95
N GLY A 10 -6.10 5.42 -6.98
CA GLY A 10 -6.19 6.02 -8.31
C GLY A 10 -5.32 7.26 -8.50
N LYS A 11 -5.18 7.63 -9.77
CA LYS A 11 -4.47 8.85 -10.20
C LYS A 11 -5.37 10.06 -10.07
N TYR A 12 -4.77 11.24 -10.03
CA TYR A 12 -5.48 12.52 -9.87
C TYR A 12 -6.71 12.66 -10.78
N TYR A 13 -6.56 12.43 -12.10
CA TYR A 13 -7.68 12.58 -13.04
C TYR A 13 -8.83 11.60 -12.79
N MET A 14 -8.55 10.40 -12.25
CA MET A 14 -9.60 9.44 -11.89
C MET A 14 -10.37 9.90 -10.66
N ALA A 15 -9.70 10.56 -9.71
CA ALA A 15 -10.36 11.08 -8.51
C ALA A 15 -11.37 12.20 -8.83
N LEU A 16 -11.25 12.88 -9.97
CA LEU A 16 -12.17 13.94 -10.39
C LEU A 16 -13.56 13.39 -10.76
N GLU A 17 -13.62 12.23 -11.42
CA GLU A 17 -14.87 11.65 -11.93
C GLU A 17 -15.32 10.39 -11.16
N HIS A 18 -14.36 9.69 -10.56
CA HIS A 18 -14.55 8.39 -9.91
C HIS A 18 -13.90 8.39 -8.52
N HIS A 19 -14.10 9.45 -7.74
CA HIS A 19 -13.57 9.58 -6.39
C HIS A 19 -13.92 8.35 -5.55
N LYS A 20 -12.91 7.53 -5.26
CA LYS A 20 -13.05 6.32 -4.46
C LYS A 20 -11.83 6.11 -3.58
N GLU A 21 -12.07 6.24 -2.28
CA GLU A 21 -11.08 5.95 -1.25
C GLU A 21 -10.78 4.45 -1.16
N THR A 22 -9.56 4.13 -0.73
CA THR A 22 -9.25 2.81 -0.17
C THR A 22 -9.25 2.91 1.35
N ASP A 23 -10.21 2.24 1.97
CA ASP A 23 -10.47 2.31 3.41
C ASP A 23 -10.58 0.90 4.01
N ASN A 24 -10.26 0.79 5.31
CA ASN A 24 -10.46 -0.39 6.15
C ASN A 24 -9.76 -1.65 5.60
N ILE A 25 -8.44 -1.56 5.41
CA ILE A 25 -7.61 -2.66 4.92
C ILE A 25 -6.87 -3.32 6.09
N LEU A 26 -6.96 -4.65 6.17
CA LEU A 26 -6.20 -5.46 7.14
C LEU A 26 -5.23 -6.39 6.40
N ILE A 27 -3.94 -6.20 6.65
CA ILE A 27 -2.86 -7.07 6.16
C ILE A 27 -2.26 -7.77 7.39
N ARG A 28 -2.43 -9.10 7.48
CA ARG A 28 -1.93 -9.85 8.65
C ARG A 28 -1.42 -11.23 8.33
N ASN A 29 -0.53 -11.75 9.20
CA ASN A 29 -0.02 -13.11 9.15
C ASN A 29 0.68 -13.45 7.81
N CYS A 30 1.41 -12.48 7.25
CA CYS A 30 2.14 -12.64 6.00
C CYS A 30 3.66 -12.65 6.22
N LYS A 31 4.39 -13.41 5.41
CA LYS A 31 5.83 -13.26 5.22
C LYS A 31 6.06 -12.52 3.91
N PHE A 32 6.67 -11.34 3.97
CA PHE A 32 7.09 -10.58 2.78
C PHE A 32 8.59 -10.78 2.59
N GLU A 33 8.97 -11.38 1.46
CA GLU A 33 10.37 -11.63 1.10
C GLU A 33 10.90 -10.53 0.16
N ARG A 34 11.85 -10.82 -0.74
CA ARG A 34 12.49 -9.77 -1.58
C ARG A 34 11.50 -8.91 -2.39
N GLY A 35 11.48 -7.61 -2.11
CA GLY A 35 10.69 -6.58 -2.79
C GLY A 35 11.11 -5.15 -2.38
N HIS A 36 10.76 -4.15 -3.19
CA HIS A 36 11.09 -2.73 -2.96
C HIS A 36 10.37 -2.11 -1.74
N GLY A 37 9.29 -2.75 -1.28
CA GLY A 37 8.52 -2.39 -0.10
C GLY A 37 7.63 -3.54 0.36
N SER A 38 7.59 -3.88 1.64
CA SER A 38 6.68 -4.93 2.14
C SER A 38 5.23 -4.48 2.01
N VAL A 39 4.91 -3.30 2.57
CA VAL A 39 3.63 -2.63 2.36
C VAL A 39 3.90 -1.21 1.89
N THR A 40 3.36 -0.87 0.73
CA THR A 40 3.51 0.44 0.12
C THR A 40 2.16 1.09 -0.09
N VAL A 41 2.00 2.32 0.36
CA VAL A 41 0.83 3.17 0.06
C VAL A 41 1.24 4.14 -1.06
N GLY A 42 0.51 4.12 -2.17
CA GLY A 42 0.73 4.97 -3.35
C GLY A 42 1.65 4.36 -4.43
N SER A 43 2.17 5.16 -5.36
CA SER A 43 2.05 6.62 -5.47
C SER A 43 0.65 7.09 -5.87
N GLU A 44 -0.11 6.28 -6.60
CA GLU A 44 -1.48 6.61 -7.01
C GLU A 44 -2.45 6.55 -5.82
N ALA A 45 -2.46 7.60 -5.00
CA ALA A 45 -3.26 7.74 -3.79
C ALA A 45 -4.21 8.96 -3.82
N ALA A 46 -4.54 9.46 -5.03
CA ALA A 46 -5.27 10.72 -5.19
C ALA A 46 -6.71 10.66 -4.65
N GLY A 47 -7.34 9.48 -4.67
CA GLY A 47 -8.65 9.26 -4.05
C GLY A 47 -8.58 9.07 -2.53
N GLY A 48 -7.41 9.15 -1.89
CA GLY A 48 -7.22 8.96 -0.45
C GLY A 48 -7.07 7.49 -0.01
N VAL A 49 -6.22 7.25 0.99
CA VAL A 49 -6.03 5.94 1.62
C VAL A 49 -6.09 6.13 3.14
N ARG A 50 -6.97 5.41 3.83
CA ARG A 50 -7.12 5.50 5.29
C ARG A 50 -7.40 4.14 5.93
N ASN A 51 -7.18 4.06 7.24
CA ASN A 51 -7.40 2.85 8.06
C ASN A 51 -6.76 1.58 7.49
N VAL A 52 -5.45 1.63 7.17
CA VAL A 52 -4.67 0.45 6.79
C VAL A 52 -3.96 -0.09 8.03
N ARG A 53 -4.29 -1.32 8.43
CA ARG A 53 -3.66 -2.01 9.55
C ARG A 53 -2.78 -3.14 9.04
N VAL A 54 -1.50 -3.10 9.42
CA VAL A 54 -0.54 -4.18 9.15
C VAL A 54 -0.11 -4.78 10.49
N SER A 55 -0.31 -6.09 10.69
CA SER A 55 -0.03 -6.72 11.99
C SER A 55 0.41 -8.17 11.85
N GLN A 56 1.30 -8.64 12.72
CA GLN A 56 1.75 -10.04 12.74
C GLN A 56 2.38 -10.48 11.41
N CYS A 57 3.17 -9.61 10.78
CA CYS A 57 3.87 -9.91 9.53
C CYS A 57 5.37 -9.99 9.76
N ILE A 58 6.06 -10.80 8.95
CA ILE A 58 7.52 -10.91 8.92
C ILE A 58 8.00 -10.25 7.64
N PHE A 59 8.89 -9.26 7.77
CA PHE A 59 9.51 -8.56 6.64
C PHE A 59 10.96 -9.06 6.52
N ASP A 60 11.22 -9.90 5.52
CA ASP A 60 12.46 -10.68 5.39
C ASP A 60 13.17 -10.35 4.07
N GLY A 61 14.11 -9.41 4.11
CA GLY A 61 14.90 -9.04 2.93
C GLY A 61 14.20 -8.12 1.93
N THR A 62 13.15 -7.39 2.33
CA THR A 62 12.63 -6.23 1.58
C THR A 62 13.49 -4.99 1.78
N ASP A 63 13.57 -4.10 0.79
CA ASP A 63 14.30 -2.83 0.89
C ASP A 63 13.72 -1.90 1.96
N ARG A 64 12.39 -1.91 2.12
CA ARG A 64 11.63 -1.07 3.05
C ARG A 64 10.47 -1.86 3.65
N GLY A 65 10.24 -1.74 4.96
CA GLY A 65 9.10 -2.38 5.61
C GLY A 65 7.75 -1.73 5.25
N LEU A 66 7.62 -0.44 5.57
CA LEU A 66 6.49 0.41 5.19
C LEU A 66 7.00 1.55 4.30
N ARG A 67 6.32 1.83 3.20
CA ARG A 67 6.66 2.92 2.28
C ARG A 67 5.44 3.74 1.92
N ILE A 68 5.52 5.07 1.99
CA ILE A 68 4.46 5.98 1.55
C ILE A 68 4.99 6.82 0.40
N LYS A 69 4.24 6.85 -0.71
CA LYS A 69 4.54 7.58 -1.95
C LYS A 69 3.28 8.37 -2.35
N THR A 70 3.42 9.54 -2.95
CA THR A 70 2.29 10.32 -3.51
C THR A 70 2.66 10.83 -4.89
#